data_AF-A0A2V9YN92-F1
#
_entry.id   AF-A0A2V9YN92-F1
#
_cell.length_a   1.000
_cell.length_b   1.000
_cell.length_c   1.000
_cell.angle_alpha   90.00
_cell.angle_beta   90.00
_cell.angle_gamma   90.00
#
_symmetry.space_group_name_H-M   'P 1'
#
loop_
_entity.id
_entity.type
_entity.pdbx_description
1 polymer ?
#
loop_
_entity_poly.entity_id
_entity_poly.type
_entity_poly.pdbx_seq_one_letter_code
_entity_poly.pdbx_strand_id
1 'polypeptide(L)'
;MGIPYVVVGRGQPPVSINFTAYGNESDPGPMPIPANAPIEGDPNPSGDQHVLVIDQNQCWIYELYLASPASAGAWNAGSAAVWDMLSNEQRPYSWTSADAAGLPIFPGLLRYDEVAAGSIRHAIRFTLQHTRAAFTPPASHWAANSTDPNAAPMGMRMRLKASFDISGFSQKNLVILQALKKYGIILADNGSSMYLSGAPDDRWDNSDLHNLSTLQASDFDVIQMNSVYTSANLPKGNPPQIASFTASPTSIAAGEALTLNWSVSGASYLIISPDVAAVRGSSLSVKPSETTTYTLYATGPFGRSQATATVTVR
;
A
#
# COMPACT_ATOMS: atom_id res chain seq x y z
N MET A 1 0.15 15.77 12.31
CA MET A 1 -0.11 14.34 12.59
C MET A 1 -0.43 13.65 11.29
N GLY A 2 0.05 12.43 11.08
CA GLY A 2 -0.19 11.72 9.84
C GLY A 2 0.91 10.72 9.51
N ILE A 3 0.72 10.00 8.41
CA ILE A 3 1.68 9.03 7.91
C ILE A 3 2.58 9.74 6.88
N PRO A 4 3.89 9.89 7.14
CA PRO A 4 4.79 10.55 6.21
C PRO A 4 5.05 9.68 4.97
N TYR A 5 5.47 10.32 3.89
CA TYR A 5 5.92 9.65 2.69
C TYR A 5 7.14 10.38 2.10
N VAL A 6 7.90 9.67 1.28
CA VAL A 6 8.99 10.25 0.49
C VAL A 6 8.85 9.87 -0.98
N VAL A 7 9.18 10.80 -1.87
CA VAL A 7 9.23 10.53 -3.31
C VAL A 7 10.66 10.26 -3.72
N VAL A 8 10.89 9.17 -4.44
CA VAL A 8 12.21 8.77 -4.94
C VAL A 8 12.22 8.81 -6.46
N GLY A 9 13.40 9.08 -7.02
CA GLY A 9 13.63 9.06 -8.46
C GLY A 9 14.34 7.78 -8.92
N ARG A 10 14.58 7.68 -10.24
CA ARG A 10 15.22 6.52 -10.91
C ARG A 10 16.57 6.06 -10.34
N GLY A 11 17.23 6.87 -9.53
CA GLY A 11 18.55 6.57 -8.96
C GLY A 11 18.52 5.93 -7.57
N GLN A 12 17.36 5.78 -6.94
CA GLN A 12 17.28 5.16 -5.62
C GLN A 12 17.49 3.64 -5.73
N PRO A 13 18.62 3.08 -5.22
CA PRO A 13 18.85 1.65 -5.28
C PRO A 13 17.84 0.92 -4.38
N PRO A 14 17.37 -0.27 -4.80
CA PRO A 14 16.56 -1.11 -3.94
C PRO A 14 17.42 -1.73 -2.84
N VAL A 15 16.83 -1.89 -1.66
CA VAL A 15 17.46 -2.47 -0.47
C VAL A 15 16.66 -3.67 0.02
N SER A 16 17.34 -4.56 0.72
CA SER A 16 16.73 -5.72 1.34
C SER A 16 15.82 -5.32 2.50
N ILE A 17 14.70 -6.03 2.63
CA ILE A 17 13.76 -5.91 3.73
C ILE A 17 13.82 -7.19 4.58
N ASN A 18 14.15 -7.04 5.86
CA ASN A 18 14.17 -8.12 6.84
C ASN A 18 12.81 -8.21 7.51
N PHE A 19 12.04 -9.26 7.20
CA PHE A 19 10.71 -9.42 7.78
C PHE A 19 10.76 -9.93 9.22
N THR A 20 10.09 -9.23 10.14
CA THR A 20 10.05 -9.56 11.57
C THR A 20 8.70 -10.14 12.02
N ALA A 21 7.68 -10.11 11.17
CA ALA A 21 6.37 -10.70 11.43
C ALA A 21 5.79 -11.39 10.19
N TYR A 22 4.95 -10.70 9.42
CA TYR A 22 4.10 -11.23 8.34
C TYR A 22 4.87 -11.43 7.02
N GLY A 23 6.08 -11.98 7.07
CA GLY A 23 6.94 -12.15 5.88
C GLY A 23 6.34 -13.06 4.80
N ASN A 24 5.54 -14.07 5.21
CA ASN A 24 4.83 -14.98 4.31
C ASN A 24 3.68 -14.30 3.53
N GLU A 25 3.18 -13.18 4.03
CA GLU A 25 2.12 -12.37 3.42
C GLU A 25 2.69 -11.07 2.81
N SER A 26 4.00 -10.85 2.90
CA SER A 26 4.67 -9.64 2.43
C SER A 26 5.23 -9.80 1.03
N ASP A 27 5.45 -8.68 0.34
CA ASP A 27 6.17 -8.66 -0.93
C ASP A 27 7.68 -8.82 -0.68
N PRO A 28 8.34 -9.79 -1.33
CA PRO A 28 9.67 -10.28 -0.91
C PRO A 28 10.81 -9.27 -1.13
N GLY A 29 10.54 -8.14 -1.78
CA GLY A 29 11.54 -7.13 -2.11
C GLY A 29 12.52 -7.58 -3.21
N PRO A 30 13.59 -6.82 -3.44
CA PRO A 30 14.03 -5.65 -2.67
C PRO A 30 13.13 -4.43 -2.94
N MET A 31 13.30 -3.34 -2.19
CA MET A 31 12.47 -2.13 -2.31
C MET A 31 13.32 -0.86 -2.26
N PRO A 32 13.02 0.21 -3.03
CA PRO A 32 13.82 1.44 -3.11
C PRO A 32 13.62 2.35 -1.89
N ILE A 33 13.82 1.83 -0.68
CA ILE A 33 13.63 2.59 0.57
C ILE A 33 14.89 3.40 0.89
N PRO A 34 14.84 4.75 0.87
CA PRO A 34 15.98 5.57 1.25
C PRO A 34 16.40 5.35 2.71
N ALA A 35 17.68 5.48 3.02
CA ALA A 35 18.18 5.37 4.40
C ALA A 35 17.60 6.45 5.33
N ASN A 36 17.16 7.58 4.76
CA ASN A 36 16.52 8.70 5.46
C ASN A 36 15.01 8.75 5.23
N ALA A 37 14.37 7.64 4.85
CA ALA A 37 12.91 7.60 4.71
C ALA A 37 12.25 7.98 6.05
N PRO A 38 11.27 8.90 6.04
CA PRO A 38 10.60 9.33 7.26
C PRO A 38 9.74 8.19 7.82
N ILE A 39 9.75 8.02 9.13
CA ILE A 39 8.98 7.01 9.85
C ILE A 39 7.82 7.70 10.57
N GLU A 40 6.64 7.11 10.54
CA GLU A 40 5.53 7.60 11.35
C GLU A 40 5.91 7.67 12.83
N GLY A 41 5.63 8.83 13.44
CA GLY A 41 5.97 9.11 14.83
C GLY A 41 7.38 9.68 15.03
N ASP A 42 8.15 9.92 13.97
CA ASP A 42 9.42 10.64 14.06
C ASP A 42 9.27 11.98 14.82
N PRO A 43 10.29 12.38 15.62
CA PRO A 43 11.60 11.73 15.77
C PRO A 43 11.65 10.60 16.80
N ASN A 44 10.53 10.24 17.43
CA ASN A 44 10.46 9.18 18.44
C ASN A 44 9.39 8.15 18.02
N PRO A 45 9.62 7.40 16.93
CA PRO A 45 8.61 6.53 16.34
C PRO A 45 8.15 5.46 17.35
N SER A 46 6.84 5.27 17.41
CA SER A 46 6.17 4.25 18.24
C SER A 46 4.86 3.83 17.57
N GLY A 47 4.29 2.70 17.98
CA GLY A 47 3.08 2.17 17.33
C GLY A 47 3.41 1.54 15.98
N ASP A 48 2.69 1.94 14.93
CA ASP A 48 2.72 1.26 13.63
C ASP A 48 3.98 1.54 12.81
N GLN A 49 4.62 2.71 13.00
CA GLN A 49 5.91 3.05 12.38
C GLN A 49 5.90 2.84 10.86
N HIS A 50 4.87 3.35 10.18
CA HIS A 50 4.75 3.24 8.74
C HIS A 50 5.88 3.99 8.01
N VAL A 51 6.35 3.41 6.90
CA VAL A 51 7.25 4.07 5.93
C VAL A 51 6.64 3.92 4.53
N LEU A 52 6.34 5.04 3.88
CA LEU A 52 5.77 5.07 2.53
C LEU A 52 6.75 5.69 1.54
N VAL A 53 7.03 4.99 0.45
CA VAL A 53 7.93 5.44 -0.61
C VAL A 53 7.23 5.41 -1.95
N ILE A 54 7.27 6.54 -2.66
CA ILE A 54 6.65 6.71 -3.98
C ILE A 54 7.76 6.79 -5.03
N ASP A 55 7.90 5.76 -5.87
CA ASP A 55 8.71 5.88 -7.08
C ASP A 55 7.84 6.52 -8.17
N GLN A 56 7.96 7.83 -8.29
CA GLN A 56 7.18 8.60 -9.25
C GLN A 56 7.57 8.28 -10.70
N ASN A 57 8.82 7.88 -10.94
CA ASN A 57 9.32 7.64 -12.30
C ASN A 57 8.90 6.28 -12.84
N GLN A 58 8.82 5.27 -11.98
CA GLN A 58 8.38 3.92 -12.33
C GLN A 58 6.92 3.65 -11.98
N CYS A 59 6.27 4.61 -11.32
CA CYS A 59 4.88 4.55 -10.91
C CYS A 59 4.59 3.39 -9.95
N TRP A 60 5.39 3.26 -8.89
CA TRP A 60 5.22 2.26 -7.82
C TRP A 60 5.10 2.93 -6.45
N ILE A 61 4.37 2.29 -5.55
CA ILE A 61 4.31 2.62 -4.11
C ILE A 61 4.89 1.44 -3.34
N TYR A 62 5.70 1.72 -2.33
CA TYR A 62 6.23 0.74 -1.39
C TYR A 62 5.84 1.18 0.02
N GLU A 63 5.17 0.30 0.76
CA GLU A 63 4.64 0.62 2.07
C GLU A 63 5.09 -0.44 3.08
N LEU A 64 5.73 0.01 4.15
CA LEU A 64 6.19 -0.84 5.25
C LEU A 64 5.39 -0.56 6.51
N TYR A 65 5.15 -1.61 7.30
CA TYR A 65 4.60 -1.53 8.65
C TYR A 65 5.60 -2.10 9.66
N LEU A 66 5.63 -1.54 10.88
CA LEU A 66 6.67 -1.75 11.90
C LEU A 66 8.08 -1.58 11.33
N ALA A 67 8.29 -0.50 10.58
CA ALA A 67 9.53 -0.25 9.89
C ALA A 67 10.59 0.32 10.84
N SER A 68 11.83 -0.16 10.70
CA SER A 68 12.99 0.44 11.36
C SER A 68 14.27 0.24 10.53
N PRO A 69 15.24 1.17 10.61
CA PRO A 69 16.53 0.98 9.95
C PRO A 69 17.24 -0.29 10.46
N ALA A 70 17.92 -1.00 9.57
CA ALA A 70 18.77 -2.14 9.89
C ALA A 70 20.23 -1.88 9.49
N SER A 71 21.12 -2.85 9.74
CA SER A 71 22.53 -2.75 9.35
C SER A 71 22.70 -2.75 7.82
N ALA A 72 23.84 -2.23 7.36
CA ALA A 72 24.23 -2.22 5.95
C ALA A 72 23.21 -1.57 4.98
N GLY A 73 22.39 -0.64 5.46
CA GLY A 73 21.41 0.08 4.64
C GLY A 73 20.12 -0.69 4.35
N ALA A 74 19.94 -1.88 4.96
CA ALA A 74 18.69 -2.62 4.91
C ALA A 74 17.65 -2.01 5.86
N TRP A 75 16.41 -2.49 5.76
CA TRP A 75 15.32 -2.15 6.67
C TRP A 75 14.74 -3.39 7.32
N ASN A 76 14.33 -3.31 8.58
CA ASN A 76 13.41 -4.27 9.18
C ASN A 76 11.97 -3.80 8.94
N ALA A 77 11.05 -4.73 8.72
CA ALA A 77 9.63 -4.44 8.66
C ALA A 77 8.80 -5.62 9.17
N GLY A 78 7.69 -5.36 9.85
CA GLY A 78 6.70 -6.37 10.19
C GLY A 78 6.00 -6.90 8.94
N SER A 79 5.65 -6.01 8.01
CA SER A 79 5.14 -6.37 6.68
C SER A 79 5.58 -5.36 5.62
N ALA A 80 5.50 -5.76 4.35
CA ALA A 80 5.70 -4.87 3.22
C ALA A 80 4.73 -5.15 2.07
N ALA A 81 4.23 -4.09 1.45
CA ALA A 81 3.36 -4.14 0.30
C ALA A 81 3.86 -3.23 -0.83
N VAL A 82 3.79 -3.73 -2.06
CA VAL A 82 4.09 -2.96 -3.28
C VAL A 82 2.78 -2.71 -4.03
N TRP A 83 2.63 -1.52 -4.63
CA TRP A 83 1.44 -1.17 -5.41
C TRP A 83 1.78 -0.54 -6.76
N ASP A 84 1.19 -1.06 -7.83
CA ASP A 84 1.26 -0.53 -9.19
C ASP A 84 0.32 0.68 -9.35
N MET A 85 0.86 1.88 -9.54
CA MET A 85 0.03 3.08 -9.77
C MET A 85 -0.59 3.18 -11.17
N LEU A 86 -0.28 2.24 -12.07
CA LEU A 86 -0.79 2.16 -13.44
C LEU A 86 -1.85 1.07 -13.61
N SER A 87 -2.13 0.27 -12.58
CA SER A 87 -3.10 -0.82 -12.64
C SER A 87 -4.05 -0.84 -11.44
N ASN A 88 -5.21 -1.49 -11.60
CA ASN A 88 -6.11 -1.76 -10.48
C ASN A 88 -5.64 -3.05 -9.80
N GLU A 89 -4.65 -2.91 -8.94
CA GLU A 89 -4.05 -4.01 -8.21
C GLU A 89 -4.96 -4.53 -7.09
N GLN A 90 -4.89 -5.83 -6.82
CA GLN A 90 -5.53 -6.47 -5.67
C GLN A 90 -4.53 -7.43 -5.02
N ARG A 91 -4.19 -7.18 -3.75
CA ARG A 91 -3.47 -8.16 -2.93
C ARG A 91 -4.27 -9.45 -2.77
N PRO A 92 -3.61 -10.59 -2.52
CA PRO A 92 -4.34 -11.81 -2.22
C PRO A 92 -5.37 -11.59 -1.11
N TYR A 93 -6.56 -12.19 -1.25
CA TYR A 93 -7.56 -12.14 -0.20
C TYR A 93 -6.98 -12.70 1.11
N SER A 94 -7.34 -12.04 2.21
CA SER A 94 -6.87 -12.26 3.57
C SER A 94 -5.37 -12.11 3.80
N TRP A 95 -4.59 -11.58 2.86
CA TRP A 95 -3.21 -11.19 3.15
C TRP A 95 -3.18 -9.80 3.75
N THR A 96 -2.41 -9.65 4.83
CA THR A 96 -2.13 -8.34 5.40
C THR A 96 -1.30 -7.46 4.44
N SER A 97 -1.14 -6.20 4.82
CA SER A 97 -0.28 -5.23 4.15
C SER A 97 0.33 -4.27 5.18
N ALA A 98 0.80 -3.11 4.76
CA ALA A 98 1.06 -2.02 5.70
C ALA A 98 -0.25 -1.46 6.29
N ASP A 99 -1.36 -1.56 5.55
CA ASP A 99 -2.70 -1.19 5.98
C ASP A 99 -3.49 -2.41 6.47
N ALA A 100 -4.25 -2.25 7.56
CA ALA A 100 -5.04 -3.32 8.15
C ALA A 100 -6.17 -3.84 7.25
N ALA A 101 -6.74 -3.02 6.36
CA ALA A 101 -7.77 -3.44 5.41
C ALA A 101 -7.18 -4.10 4.14
N GLY A 102 -5.85 -4.13 4.01
CA GLY A 102 -5.19 -4.59 2.80
C GLY A 102 -5.27 -3.59 1.65
N LEU A 103 -5.41 -2.30 1.95
CA LEU A 103 -5.46 -1.20 0.97
C LEU A 103 -4.09 -0.51 0.84
N PRO A 104 -3.80 0.19 -0.26
CA PRO A 104 -2.68 1.11 -0.28
C PRO A 104 -2.95 2.32 0.63
N ILE A 105 -2.01 2.69 1.50
CA ILE A 105 -2.13 3.80 2.45
C ILE A 105 -2.09 5.14 1.71
N PHE A 106 -1.04 5.37 0.90
CA PHE A 106 -0.76 6.67 0.28
C PHE A 106 -1.95 7.24 -0.53
N PRO A 107 -2.64 6.46 -1.37
CA PRO A 107 -3.81 6.94 -2.12
C PRO A 107 -5.01 7.33 -1.24
N GLY A 108 -5.02 6.91 0.04
CA GLY A 108 -6.06 7.26 1.00
C GLY A 108 -5.74 8.48 1.87
N LEU A 109 -4.52 9.02 1.83
CA LEU A 109 -4.10 10.12 2.70
C LEU A 109 -4.61 11.48 2.19
N LEU A 110 -5.12 12.30 3.10
CA LEU A 110 -5.23 13.75 2.89
C LEU A 110 -3.84 14.37 2.69
N ARG A 111 -3.62 15.09 1.59
CA ARG A 111 -2.34 15.77 1.31
C ARG A 111 -2.52 17.28 1.14
N TYR A 112 -1.57 18.04 1.66
CA TYR A 112 -1.64 19.51 1.64
C TYR A 112 -1.75 20.06 0.23
N ASP A 113 -0.92 19.55 -0.68
CA ASP A 113 -0.86 20.08 -2.05
C ASP A 113 -2.17 19.87 -2.83
N GLU A 114 -2.98 18.86 -2.49
CA GLU A 114 -4.31 18.68 -3.10
C GLU A 114 -5.32 19.70 -2.59
N VAL A 115 -5.28 20.01 -1.29
CA VAL A 115 -6.11 21.07 -0.68
C VAL A 115 -5.71 22.43 -1.22
N ALA A 116 -4.40 22.70 -1.31
CA ALA A 116 -3.87 23.94 -1.87
C ALA A 116 -4.21 24.10 -3.36
N ALA A 117 -4.23 23.00 -4.12
CA ALA A 117 -4.67 22.98 -5.52
C ALA A 117 -6.19 23.09 -5.69
N GLY A 118 -6.97 23.05 -4.60
CA GLY A 118 -8.42 23.26 -4.61
C GLY A 118 -9.23 22.00 -4.95
N SER A 119 -8.63 20.81 -5.05
CA SER A 119 -9.39 19.57 -5.25
C SER A 119 -8.64 18.34 -4.76
N ILE A 120 -9.31 17.54 -3.93
CA ILE A 120 -8.94 16.14 -3.64
C ILE A 120 -9.79 15.23 -4.53
N ARG A 121 -9.17 14.22 -5.15
CA ARG A 121 -9.81 13.39 -6.20
C ARG A 121 -9.95 11.91 -5.84
N HIS A 122 -9.86 11.59 -4.56
CA HIS A 122 -9.93 10.23 -4.05
C HIS A 122 -10.76 10.20 -2.75
N ALA A 123 -11.10 8.99 -2.30
CA ALA A 123 -11.67 8.80 -0.98
C ALA A 123 -10.58 8.88 0.08
N ILE A 124 -10.93 9.35 1.27
CA ILE A 124 -9.99 9.51 2.37
C ILE A 124 -10.09 8.30 3.30
N ARG A 125 -8.95 7.72 3.69
CA ARG A 125 -8.94 6.61 4.64
C ARG A 125 -9.28 7.11 6.05
N PHE A 126 -10.02 6.30 6.80
CA PHE A 126 -10.36 6.60 8.18
C PHE A 126 -10.34 5.35 9.06
N THR A 127 -10.42 5.54 10.37
CA THR A 127 -10.43 4.46 11.35
C THR A 127 -11.70 4.43 12.21
N LEU A 128 -12.02 3.25 12.72
CA LEU A 128 -13.05 3.03 13.73
C LEU A 128 -12.46 2.23 14.90
N GLN A 129 -12.95 2.44 16.11
CA GLN A 129 -12.42 1.69 17.25
C GLN A 129 -12.69 0.19 17.18
N HIS A 130 -13.82 -0.19 16.58
CA HIS A 130 -14.29 -1.57 16.53
C HIS A 130 -14.66 -2.02 15.12
N THR A 131 -14.05 -3.11 14.68
CA THR A 131 -14.37 -3.77 13.40
C THR A 131 -14.57 -5.26 13.60
N ARG A 132 -15.45 -5.85 12.78
CA ARG A 132 -15.73 -7.30 12.79
C ARG A 132 -14.76 -8.05 11.87
N ALA A 133 -14.72 -9.37 11.99
CA ALA A 133 -13.96 -10.28 11.11
C ALA A 133 -14.57 -10.39 9.71
N ALA A 134 -14.60 -9.27 9.01
CA ALA A 134 -15.12 -9.16 7.67
C ALA A 134 -14.51 -7.96 6.92
N PHE A 135 -14.49 -8.05 5.59
CA PHE A 135 -14.17 -6.93 4.72
C PHE A 135 -15.17 -6.82 3.55
N THR A 136 -15.19 -5.67 2.90
CA THR A 136 -15.90 -5.43 1.64
C THR A 136 -14.96 -4.73 0.65
N PRO A 137 -15.00 -5.05 -0.65
CA PRO A 137 -14.10 -4.44 -1.62
C PRO A 137 -14.14 -2.89 -1.59
N PRO A 138 -13.02 -2.20 -1.85
CA PRO A 138 -11.74 -2.75 -2.31
C PRO A 138 -10.85 -3.35 -1.22
N ALA A 139 -11.28 -3.38 0.05
CA ALA A 139 -10.51 -4.06 1.09
C ALA A 139 -10.46 -5.57 0.81
N SER A 140 -9.36 -6.20 1.21
CA SER A 140 -9.13 -7.64 1.06
C SER A 140 -8.70 -8.33 2.34
N HIS A 141 -8.56 -7.58 3.42
CA HIS A 141 -8.15 -8.06 4.72
C HIS A 141 -8.98 -7.39 5.82
N TRP A 142 -9.01 -7.98 7.02
CA TRP A 142 -9.68 -7.41 8.19
C TRP A 142 -8.75 -7.43 9.40
N ALA A 143 -8.88 -6.45 10.30
CA ALA A 143 -8.23 -6.47 11.61
C ALA A 143 -9.29 -6.52 12.70
N ALA A 144 -9.93 -7.67 12.89
CA ALA A 144 -11.08 -7.79 13.78
C ALA A 144 -10.71 -7.63 15.26
N ASN A 145 -11.44 -6.79 15.98
CA ASN A 145 -11.34 -6.67 17.44
C ASN A 145 -12.72 -6.65 18.13
N SER A 146 -13.80 -6.93 17.39
CA SER A 146 -15.16 -7.01 17.90
C SER A 146 -15.90 -8.21 17.33
N THR A 147 -16.75 -8.82 18.14
CA THR A 147 -17.67 -9.91 17.76
C THR A 147 -19.09 -9.39 17.47
N ASP A 148 -19.35 -8.09 17.62
CA ASP A 148 -20.65 -7.50 17.29
C ASP A 148 -20.93 -7.67 15.79
N PRO A 149 -22.02 -8.34 15.39
CA PRO A 149 -22.37 -8.50 13.98
C PRO A 149 -22.63 -7.15 13.29
N ASN A 150 -22.92 -6.07 14.01
CA ASN A 150 -23.12 -4.73 13.48
C ASN A 150 -21.85 -3.88 13.40
N ALA A 151 -20.72 -4.34 13.97
CA ALA A 151 -19.46 -3.64 13.80
C ALA A 151 -19.07 -3.58 12.30
N ALA A 152 -18.44 -2.49 11.89
CA ALA A 152 -18.16 -2.24 10.49
C ALA A 152 -17.16 -3.27 9.93
N PRO A 153 -17.36 -3.78 8.69
CA PRO A 153 -16.31 -4.50 7.97
C PRO A 153 -15.25 -3.53 7.45
N MET A 154 -13.99 -3.97 7.36
CA MET A 154 -12.95 -3.20 6.65
C MET A 154 -13.38 -2.92 5.20
N GLY A 155 -12.98 -1.78 4.66
CA GLY A 155 -13.40 -1.30 3.35
C GLY A 155 -14.80 -0.69 3.29
N MET A 156 -15.56 -0.68 4.40
CA MET A 156 -16.84 0.03 4.47
C MET A 156 -16.65 1.50 4.04
N ARG A 157 -17.54 1.98 3.17
CA ARG A 157 -17.50 3.36 2.69
C ARG A 157 -18.61 4.19 3.32
N MET A 158 -18.27 5.41 3.70
CA MET A 158 -19.23 6.42 4.16
C MET A 158 -19.10 7.67 3.29
N ARG A 159 -20.16 8.44 3.14
CA ARG A 159 -20.15 9.67 2.35
C ARG A 159 -20.85 10.78 3.10
N LEU A 160 -20.22 11.96 3.17
CA LEU A 160 -20.83 13.09 3.84
C LEU A 160 -22.14 13.45 3.13
N LYS A 161 -23.22 13.60 3.90
CA LYS A 161 -24.55 13.89 3.35
C LYS A 161 -24.52 15.14 2.48
N ALA A 162 -25.21 15.08 1.35
CA ALA A 162 -25.33 16.24 0.46
C ALA A 162 -25.93 17.46 1.19
N SER A 163 -26.85 17.21 2.13
CA SER A 163 -27.54 18.22 2.95
C SER A 163 -26.72 18.80 4.10
N PHE A 164 -25.56 18.23 4.45
CA PHE A 164 -24.73 18.79 5.51
C PHE A 164 -24.25 20.19 5.11
N ASP A 165 -24.50 21.20 5.93
CA ASP A 165 -24.11 22.58 5.64
C ASP A 165 -22.59 22.74 5.84
N ILE A 166 -21.93 23.23 4.78
CA ILE A 166 -20.48 23.44 4.78
C ILE A 166 -20.14 24.93 4.67
N SER A 167 -21.13 25.82 4.58
CA SER A 167 -20.93 27.25 4.31
C SER A 167 -20.12 27.98 5.38
N GLY A 168 -20.12 27.48 6.61
CA GLY A 168 -19.36 28.04 7.73
C GLY A 168 -17.87 27.64 7.79
N PHE A 169 -17.40 26.79 6.88
CA PHE A 169 -16.01 26.30 6.90
C PHE A 169 -15.08 27.16 6.03
N SER A 170 -13.79 27.14 6.38
CA SER A 170 -12.73 27.80 5.59
C SER A 170 -12.65 27.25 4.17
N GLN A 171 -12.06 28.01 3.24
CA GLN A 171 -11.85 27.55 1.87
C GLN A 171 -11.04 26.24 1.79
N LYS A 172 -10.09 26.03 2.71
CA LYS A 172 -9.31 24.78 2.78
C LYS A 172 -10.17 23.61 3.22
N ASN A 173 -10.94 23.79 4.30
CA ASN A 173 -11.87 22.77 4.79
C ASN A 173 -12.98 22.48 3.78
N LEU A 174 -13.44 23.47 3.01
CA LEU A 174 -14.40 23.26 1.92
C LEU A 174 -13.89 22.28 0.88
N VAL A 175 -12.60 22.30 0.53
CA VAL A 175 -12.03 21.32 -0.42
C VAL A 175 -12.12 19.89 0.14
N ILE A 176 -11.81 19.72 1.43
CA ILE A 176 -11.91 18.43 2.12
C ILE A 176 -13.37 17.98 2.18
N LEU A 177 -14.28 18.84 2.63
CA LEU A 177 -15.71 18.53 2.76
C LEU A 177 -16.36 18.21 1.41
N GLN A 178 -15.98 18.90 0.34
CA GLN A 178 -16.41 18.58 -1.02
C GLN A 178 -15.92 17.19 -1.45
N ALA A 179 -14.70 16.81 -1.10
CA ALA A 179 -14.19 15.46 -1.36
C ALA A 179 -14.93 14.40 -0.52
N LEU A 180 -15.25 14.69 0.75
CA LEU A 180 -16.08 13.82 1.60
C LEU A 180 -17.50 13.65 1.03
N LYS A 181 -18.09 14.69 0.43
CA LYS A 181 -19.39 14.60 -0.28
C LYS A 181 -19.31 13.83 -1.58
N LYS A 182 -18.20 13.94 -2.33
CA LYS A 182 -18.07 13.37 -3.68
C LYS A 182 -17.52 11.94 -3.68
N TYR A 183 -16.42 11.72 -2.98
CA TYR A 183 -15.66 10.47 -2.96
C TYR A 183 -15.86 9.68 -1.66
N GLY A 184 -16.19 10.37 -0.58
CA GLY A 184 -16.42 9.75 0.74
C GLY A 184 -15.14 9.34 1.46
N ILE A 185 -15.33 8.51 2.46
CA ILE A 185 -14.27 7.92 3.29
C ILE A 185 -14.34 6.39 3.21
N ILE A 186 -13.21 5.73 3.45
CA ILE A 186 -13.09 4.27 3.42
C ILE A 186 -12.42 3.76 4.69
N LEU A 187 -13.07 2.79 5.35
CA LEU A 187 -12.56 2.21 6.59
C LEU A 187 -11.33 1.36 6.29
N ALA A 188 -10.19 1.77 6.83
CA ALA A 188 -8.91 1.16 6.50
C ALA A 188 -8.22 0.52 7.71
N ASP A 189 -8.58 0.95 8.93
CA ASP A 189 -7.92 0.47 10.14
C ASP A 189 -8.79 0.57 11.39
N ASN A 190 -8.31 -0.06 12.46
CA ASN A 190 -8.75 0.24 13.81
C ASN A 190 -8.03 1.46 14.37
N GLY A 191 -8.74 2.28 15.13
CA GLY A 191 -8.15 3.46 15.74
C GLY A 191 -9.19 4.35 16.39
N SER A 192 -8.89 5.64 16.50
CA SER A 192 -9.87 6.61 17.00
C SER A 192 -11.05 6.73 16.02
N SER A 193 -12.27 6.57 16.51
CA SER A 193 -13.45 6.60 15.66
C SER A 193 -13.57 7.90 14.86
N MET A 194 -13.82 7.76 13.55
CA MET A 194 -13.94 8.87 12.59
C MET A 194 -12.65 9.66 12.36
N TYR A 195 -11.49 9.12 12.72
CA TYR A 195 -10.22 9.79 12.47
C TYR A 195 -9.83 9.68 10.98
N LEU A 196 -9.74 10.83 10.30
CA LEU A 196 -9.26 10.93 8.92
C LEU A 196 -7.73 10.97 8.90
N SER A 197 -7.11 10.13 8.09
CA SER A 197 -5.65 10.09 7.99
C SER A 197 -5.14 11.03 6.90
N GLY A 198 -4.04 11.73 7.19
CA GLY A 198 -3.35 12.61 6.25
C GLY A 198 -1.84 12.41 6.27
N ALA A 199 -1.15 13.09 5.36
CA ALA A 199 0.30 13.24 5.39
C ALA A 199 0.68 14.47 6.22
N PRO A 200 1.71 14.37 7.09
CA PRO A 200 2.22 15.50 7.86
C PRO A 200 2.80 16.56 6.92
N ASP A 201 2.53 17.82 7.22
CA ASP A 201 3.04 18.98 6.47
C ASP A 201 2.98 20.23 7.37
N ASP A 202 4.08 20.98 7.47
CA ASP A 202 4.15 22.17 8.32
C ASP A 202 3.28 23.33 7.81
N ARG A 203 2.79 23.26 6.57
CA ARG A 203 1.91 24.26 5.98
C ARG A 203 0.44 24.10 6.42
N TRP A 204 0.10 23.01 7.12
CA TRP A 204 -1.23 22.82 7.70
C TRP A 204 -1.51 23.82 8.80
N ASP A 205 -2.73 24.38 8.80
CA ASP A 205 -3.27 25.09 9.95
C ASP A 205 -4.09 24.10 10.78
N ASN A 206 -3.47 23.56 11.83
CA ASN A 206 -4.11 22.56 12.68
C ASN A 206 -5.30 23.13 13.46
N SER A 207 -5.33 24.43 13.73
CA SER A 207 -6.46 25.08 14.39
C SER A 207 -7.66 25.15 13.44
N ASP A 208 -7.44 25.46 12.16
CA ASP A 208 -8.50 25.42 11.14
C ASP A 208 -8.97 23.98 10.87
N LEU A 209 -8.05 23.02 10.75
CA LEU A 209 -8.41 21.60 10.55
C LEU A 209 -9.22 21.04 11.73
N HIS A 210 -9.00 21.53 12.96
CA HIS A 210 -9.76 21.09 14.13
C HIS A 210 -11.26 21.35 14.00
N ASN A 211 -11.69 22.30 13.17
CA ASN A 211 -13.12 22.52 12.88
C ASN A 211 -13.80 21.30 12.24
N LEU A 212 -13.03 20.42 11.57
CA LEU A 212 -13.55 19.17 11.01
C LEU A 212 -13.92 18.13 12.09
N SER A 213 -13.50 18.32 13.34
CA SER A 213 -13.89 17.45 14.46
C SER A 213 -15.38 17.58 14.84
N THR A 214 -16.05 18.60 14.32
CA THR A 214 -17.50 18.80 14.50
C THR A 214 -18.34 17.77 13.74
N LEU A 215 -17.76 17.13 12.71
CA LEU A 215 -18.43 16.11 11.93
C LEU A 215 -18.68 14.87 12.78
N GLN A 216 -19.93 14.41 12.79
CA GLN A 216 -20.33 13.19 13.46
C GLN A 216 -20.54 12.05 12.45
N ALA A 217 -20.46 10.81 12.90
CA ALA A 217 -20.78 9.65 12.05
C ALA A 217 -22.21 9.73 11.46
N SER A 218 -23.15 10.35 12.19
CA SER A 218 -24.54 10.62 11.76
C SER A 218 -24.66 11.62 10.61
N ASP A 219 -23.62 12.40 10.30
CA ASP A 219 -23.60 13.30 9.15
C ASP A 219 -23.29 12.58 7.83
N PHE A 220 -22.98 11.29 7.89
CA PHE A 220 -22.63 10.46 6.74
C PHE A 220 -23.72 9.45 6.42
N ASP A 221 -23.82 9.12 5.13
CA ASP A 221 -24.52 7.93 4.66
C ASP A 221 -23.53 6.77 4.57
N VAL A 222 -23.88 5.61 5.13
CA VAL A 222 -23.15 4.37 4.87
C VAL A 222 -23.52 3.90 3.47
N ILE A 223 -22.52 3.78 2.61
CA ILE A 223 -22.74 3.35 1.22
C ILE A 223 -22.93 1.86 1.22
N GLN A 224 -24.04 1.40 0.66
CA GLN A 224 -24.29 -0.03 0.46
C GLN A 224 -23.22 -0.59 -0.48
N MET A 225 -22.37 -1.46 0.07
CA MET A 225 -21.35 -2.19 -0.67
C MET A 225 -21.89 -3.59 -0.95
N ASN A 226 -21.81 -4.02 -2.21
CA ASN A 226 -22.20 -5.38 -2.57
C ASN A 226 -21.08 -6.34 -2.17
N SER A 227 -21.47 -7.42 -1.50
CA SER A 227 -20.60 -8.44 -0.92
C SER A 227 -19.84 -8.00 0.34
N VAL A 228 -20.05 -8.78 1.41
CA VAL A 228 -19.23 -8.77 2.62
C VAL A 228 -18.60 -10.15 2.73
N TYR A 229 -17.28 -10.18 2.81
CA TYR A 229 -16.49 -11.39 2.94
C TYR A 229 -16.11 -11.62 4.39
N THR A 230 -16.29 -12.86 4.83
CA THR A 230 -15.90 -13.42 6.12
C THR A 230 -15.14 -14.71 5.84
N SER A 231 -14.59 -15.35 6.88
CA SER A 231 -13.97 -16.67 6.76
C SER A 231 -14.87 -17.72 6.10
N ALA A 232 -16.20 -17.57 6.16
CA ALA A 232 -17.16 -18.52 5.58
C ALA A 232 -17.32 -18.39 4.05
N ASN A 233 -17.07 -17.22 3.46
CA ASN A 233 -17.37 -16.94 2.05
C ASN A 233 -16.24 -16.19 1.31
N LEU A 234 -15.00 -16.27 1.80
CA LEU A 234 -13.83 -15.75 1.11
C LEU A 234 -13.81 -16.19 -0.37
N PRO A 235 -13.51 -15.28 -1.32
CA PRO A 235 -13.35 -15.66 -2.72
C PRO A 235 -12.28 -16.73 -2.89
N LYS A 236 -12.53 -17.69 -3.77
CA LYS A 236 -11.62 -18.79 -4.08
C LYS A 236 -11.23 -18.76 -5.54
N GLY A 237 -9.99 -19.12 -5.83
CA GLY A 237 -9.43 -19.19 -7.18
C GLY A 237 -8.03 -19.78 -7.13
N ASN A 238 -7.36 -19.83 -8.28
CA ASN A 238 -5.99 -20.33 -8.39
C ASN A 238 -5.01 -19.15 -8.35
N PRO A 239 -3.81 -19.34 -7.76
CA PRO A 239 -2.75 -18.35 -7.87
C PRO A 239 -2.32 -18.15 -9.34
N PRO A 240 -1.61 -17.05 -9.65
CA PRO A 240 -1.11 -16.80 -11.00
C PRO A 240 -0.29 -17.97 -11.56
N GLN A 241 -0.28 -18.16 -12.88
CA GLN A 241 0.52 -19.20 -13.52
C GLN A 241 1.75 -18.60 -14.19
N ILE A 242 2.93 -19.10 -13.84
CA ILE A 242 4.19 -18.81 -14.52
C ILE A 242 4.46 -19.95 -15.51
N ALA A 243 4.27 -19.69 -16.80
CA ALA A 243 4.53 -20.67 -17.85
C ALA A 243 6.04 -20.80 -18.16
N SER A 244 6.79 -19.71 -18.02
CA SER A 244 8.25 -19.70 -18.16
C SER A 244 8.89 -18.55 -17.39
N PHE A 245 10.11 -18.76 -16.90
CA PHE A 245 11.04 -17.73 -16.44
C PHE A 245 12.47 -18.19 -16.75
N THR A 246 13.18 -17.44 -17.60
CA THR A 246 14.49 -17.83 -18.12
C THR A 246 15.45 -16.66 -18.20
N ALA A 247 16.74 -16.97 -18.22
CA ALA A 247 17.82 -16.01 -18.48
C ALA A 247 18.53 -16.35 -19.79
N SER A 248 18.85 -15.33 -20.60
CA SER A 248 19.58 -15.49 -21.85
C SER A 248 20.59 -14.35 -22.06
N PRO A 249 21.90 -14.64 -22.19
CA PRO A 249 22.53 -15.96 -21.98
C PRO A 249 22.51 -16.40 -20.50
N THR A 250 22.71 -17.69 -20.23
CA THR A 250 22.79 -18.24 -18.86
C THR A 250 24.17 -18.11 -18.22
N SER A 251 25.16 -17.62 -18.97
CA SER A 251 26.47 -17.31 -18.42
C SER A 251 27.17 -16.17 -19.15
N ILE A 252 27.78 -15.30 -18.37
CA ILE A 252 28.34 -14.01 -18.78
C ILE A 252 29.63 -13.71 -18.00
N ALA A 253 30.41 -12.74 -18.44
CA ALA A 253 31.43 -12.12 -17.58
C ALA A 253 30.78 -11.16 -16.57
N ALA A 254 31.50 -10.84 -15.49
CA ALA A 254 30.98 -9.95 -14.44
C ALA A 254 30.56 -8.57 -15.01
N GLY A 255 29.33 -8.15 -14.73
CA GLY A 255 28.77 -6.86 -15.14
C GLY A 255 28.31 -6.79 -16.60
N GLU A 256 28.42 -7.88 -17.38
CA GLU A 256 27.81 -7.96 -18.70
C GLU A 256 26.28 -8.06 -18.62
N ALA A 257 25.61 -7.64 -19.70
CA ALA A 257 24.16 -7.69 -19.76
C ALA A 257 23.65 -9.07 -20.15
N LEU A 258 22.56 -9.48 -19.50
CA LEU A 258 21.70 -10.57 -19.95
C LEU A 258 20.25 -10.10 -19.97
N THR A 259 19.37 -10.93 -20.55
CA THR A 259 17.93 -10.69 -20.54
C THR A 259 17.21 -11.77 -19.75
N LEU A 260 16.45 -11.37 -18.73
CA LEU A 260 15.44 -12.19 -18.10
C LEU A 260 14.17 -12.14 -18.94
N ASN A 261 13.52 -13.28 -19.18
CA ASN A 261 12.29 -13.39 -19.95
C ASN A 261 11.27 -14.21 -19.16
N TRP A 262 10.00 -13.83 -19.22
CA TRP A 262 8.93 -14.55 -18.54
C TRP A 262 7.60 -14.52 -19.29
N SER A 263 6.79 -15.54 -19.04
CA SER A 263 5.40 -15.63 -19.48
C SER A 263 4.53 -15.95 -18.27
N VAL A 264 3.71 -14.98 -17.88
CA VAL A 264 2.86 -15.06 -16.69
C VAL A 264 1.41 -14.74 -17.07
N SER A 265 0.45 -15.44 -16.44
CA SER A 265 -0.98 -15.16 -16.57
C SER A 265 -1.64 -15.09 -15.19
N GLY A 266 -2.70 -14.28 -15.07
CA GLY A 266 -3.48 -14.14 -13.84
C GLY A 266 -2.81 -13.33 -12.71
N ALA A 267 -1.62 -12.76 -12.94
CA ALA A 267 -0.96 -11.88 -11.98
C ALA A 267 -1.49 -10.44 -12.07
N SER A 268 -1.64 -9.79 -10.93
CA SER A 268 -1.86 -8.35 -10.82
C SER A 268 -0.54 -7.57 -10.91
N TYR A 269 0.54 -8.11 -10.37
CA TYR A 269 1.87 -7.49 -10.38
C TYR A 269 2.98 -8.55 -10.26
N LEU A 270 4.21 -8.14 -10.57
CA LEU A 270 5.40 -8.99 -10.60
C LEU A 270 6.55 -8.34 -9.80
N ILE A 271 7.30 -9.17 -9.10
CA ILE A 271 8.53 -8.78 -8.40
C ILE A 271 9.64 -9.76 -8.76
N ILE A 272 10.85 -9.26 -9.00
CA ILE A 272 12.04 -10.08 -9.20
C ILE A 272 13.07 -9.76 -8.11
N SER A 273 13.50 -10.80 -7.40
CA SER A 273 14.57 -10.76 -6.39
C SER A 273 15.85 -11.39 -6.97
N PRO A 274 17.05 -11.10 -6.44
CA PRO A 274 17.34 -10.29 -5.26
C PRO A 274 17.52 -8.79 -5.50
N ASP A 275 17.77 -8.33 -6.73
CA ASP A 275 18.26 -6.95 -6.96
C ASP A 275 17.40 -6.11 -7.91
N VAL A 276 16.28 -6.66 -8.40
CA VAL A 276 15.50 -6.02 -9.48
C VAL A 276 14.30 -5.22 -8.96
N ALA A 277 13.60 -5.72 -7.94
CA ALA A 277 12.34 -5.17 -7.40
C ALA A 277 11.13 -5.38 -8.35
N ALA A 278 10.14 -4.49 -8.27
CA ALA A 278 8.87 -4.57 -8.99
C ALA A 278 9.04 -4.31 -10.50
N VAL A 279 8.41 -5.12 -11.34
CA VAL A 279 8.58 -5.08 -12.80
C VAL A 279 7.25 -5.13 -13.54
N ARG A 280 7.27 -4.65 -14.79
CA ARG A 280 6.18 -4.81 -15.78
C ARG A 280 6.72 -5.44 -17.06
N GLY A 281 5.80 -5.90 -17.91
CA GLY A 281 6.14 -6.49 -19.21
C GLY A 281 6.46 -7.98 -19.11
N SER A 282 7.29 -8.47 -20.03
CA SER A 282 7.65 -9.88 -20.20
C SER A 282 9.16 -10.15 -20.25
N SER A 283 9.98 -9.09 -20.14
CA SER A 283 11.44 -9.20 -20.18
C SER A 283 12.12 -7.99 -19.56
N LEU A 284 13.32 -8.18 -19.01
CA LEU A 284 14.16 -7.11 -18.48
C LEU A 284 15.65 -7.43 -18.69
N SER A 285 16.43 -6.41 -19.06
CA SER A 285 17.89 -6.54 -19.10
C SER A 285 18.50 -6.24 -17.73
N VAL A 286 19.39 -7.12 -17.26
CA VAL A 286 20.10 -7.02 -15.98
C VAL A 286 21.59 -7.24 -16.17
N LYS A 287 22.41 -6.77 -15.22
CA LYS A 287 23.88 -6.82 -15.28
C LYS A 287 24.49 -7.31 -13.95
N PRO A 288 24.34 -8.59 -13.57
CA PRO A 288 24.89 -9.09 -12.32
C PRO A 288 26.42 -9.14 -12.36
N SER A 289 27.06 -8.83 -11.23
CA SER A 289 28.51 -8.93 -11.04
C SER A 289 28.95 -10.28 -10.46
N GLU A 290 28.01 -11.06 -9.95
CA GLU A 290 28.24 -12.38 -9.33
C GLU A 290 27.17 -13.37 -9.81
N THR A 291 27.47 -14.68 -9.67
CA THR A 291 26.49 -15.73 -9.99
C THR A 291 25.23 -15.52 -9.18
N THR A 292 24.11 -15.31 -9.86
CA THR A 292 22.86 -14.89 -9.23
C THR A 292 21.74 -15.84 -9.64
N THR A 293 20.94 -16.26 -8.64
CA THR A 293 19.65 -16.93 -8.88
C THR A 293 18.56 -15.89 -8.70
N TYR A 294 17.92 -15.53 -9.80
CA TYR A 294 16.74 -14.67 -9.77
C TYR A 294 15.51 -15.48 -9.42
N THR A 295 14.59 -14.88 -8.66
CA THR A 295 13.26 -15.44 -8.40
C THR A 295 12.22 -14.47 -8.90
N LEU A 296 11.36 -14.90 -9.82
CA LEU A 296 10.18 -14.18 -10.25
C LEU A 296 9.01 -14.56 -9.36
N TYR A 297 8.39 -13.57 -8.74
CA TYR A 297 7.16 -13.70 -7.97
C TYR A 297 6.00 -13.09 -8.76
N ALA A 298 4.97 -13.89 -8.99
CA ALA A 298 3.74 -13.48 -9.65
C ALA A 298 2.60 -13.50 -8.63
N THR A 299 2.05 -12.33 -8.28
CA THR A 299 1.03 -12.20 -7.23
C THR A 299 -0.31 -11.77 -7.84
N GLY A 300 -1.41 -12.31 -7.33
CA GLY A 300 -2.77 -11.90 -7.69
C GLY A 300 -3.77 -12.20 -6.55
N PRO A 301 -5.08 -12.01 -6.77
CA PRO A 301 -6.09 -12.08 -5.70
C PRO A 301 -6.18 -13.41 -4.95
N PHE A 302 -5.66 -14.49 -5.53
CA PHE A 302 -5.75 -15.85 -4.98
C PHE A 302 -4.40 -16.43 -4.55
N GLY A 303 -3.38 -15.58 -4.40
CA GLY A 303 -2.07 -15.96 -3.87
C GLY A 303 -0.92 -15.61 -4.81
N ARG A 304 0.19 -16.30 -4.62
CA ARG A 304 1.46 -16.03 -5.30
C ARG A 304 2.07 -17.32 -5.83
N SER A 305 2.60 -17.26 -7.04
CA SER A 305 3.45 -18.30 -7.64
C SER A 305 4.88 -17.77 -7.81
N GLN A 306 5.85 -18.68 -7.86
CA GLN A 306 7.25 -18.32 -8.06
C GLN A 306 7.98 -19.26 -9.02
N ALA A 307 8.99 -18.74 -9.69
CA ALA A 307 9.92 -19.50 -10.54
C ALA A 307 11.33 -18.91 -10.44
N THR A 308 12.37 -19.71 -10.69
CA THR A 308 13.76 -19.27 -10.59
C THR A 308 14.51 -19.39 -11.92
N ALA A 309 15.51 -18.53 -12.11
CA ALA A 309 16.46 -18.59 -13.21
C ALA A 309 17.86 -18.23 -12.69
N THR A 310 18.84 -19.11 -12.90
CA THR A 310 20.22 -18.91 -12.45
C THR A 310 21.11 -18.50 -13.61
N VAL A 311 21.96 -17.50 -13.37
CA VAL A 311 22.98 -17.04 -14.30
C VAL A 311 24.34 -17.20 -13.64
N THR A 312 25.25 -17.89 -14.34
CA THR A 312 26.64 -18.06 -13.89
C THR A 312 27.52 -16.92 -14.39
N VAL A 313 28.13 -16.18 -13.46
CA VAL A 313 29.19 -15.22 -13.77
C VAL A 313 30.54 -15.94 -13.70
N ARG A 314 31.33 -15.81 -14.77
CA ARG A 314 32.66 -16.43 -14.93
C ARG A 314 33.79 -15.42 -14.81
#